data_AF-A0A353C7N2-F1
#
_entry.id   AF-A0A353C7N2-F1
#
_cell.length_a   1.000
_cell.length_b   1.000
_cell.length_c   1.000
_cell.angle_alpha   90.00
_cell.angle_beta   90.00
_cell.angle_gamma   90.00
#
_symmetry.space_group_name_H-M   'P 1'
#
loop_
_entity.id
_entity.type
_entity.pdbx_description
1 polymer ?
#
loop_
_entity_poly.entity_id
_entity_poly.type
_entity_poly.pdbx_seq_one_letter_code
_entity_poly.pdbx_strand_id
1 'polypeptide(L)'
;AAKSSAGATEYVKVAKVPNVNRLIEELKTRNVWVVGTSGDASLDYTDWDWSQNSALVLGNEGSGLHRLVAENCDVLVRIPMYGRIDSLNVSVAAGVILFEARRQRAAKAEHALE
;
A
#
# COMPACT_ATOMS: atom_id res chain seq x y z
N ALA A 1 -17.27 -3.78 -9.88
CA ALA A 1 -15.87 -4.24 -10.00
C ALA A 1 -15.44 -4.34 -11.47
N ALA A 2 -15.92 -5.31 -12.25
CA ALA A 2 -15.45 -5.54 -13.64
C ALA A 2 -15.56 -4.32 -14.58
N LYS A 3 -16.65 -3.54 -14.49
CA LYS A 3 -16.82 -2.29 -15.28
C LYS A 3 -15.89 -1.16 -14.83
N SER A 4 -15.58 -1.09 -13.54
CA SER A 4 -14.72 -0.06 -12.95
C SER A 4 -13.23 -0.37 -13.08
N SER A 5 -12.87 -1.64 -13.29
CA SER A 5 -11.49 -2.09 -13.45
C SER A 5 -10.98 -2.08 -14.90
N ALA A 6 -11.81 -1.66 -15.86
CA ALA A 6 -11.49 -1.65 -17.29
C ALA A 6 -10.90 -3.00 -17.79
N GLY A 7 -11.37 -4.12 -17.22
CA GLY A 7 -10.89 -5.47 -17.57
C GLY A 7 -9.66 -5.95 -16.78
N ALA A 8 -9.07 -5.13 -15.90
CA ALA A 8 -7.89 -5.53 -15.10
C ALA A 8 -8.14 -6.75 -14.19
N THR A 9 -9.41 -7.03 -13.85
CA THR A 9 -9.79 -8.19 -13.04
C THR A 9 -9.43 -9.53 -13.70
N GLU A 10 -9.29 -9.57 -15.02
CA GLU A 10 -8.86 -10.78 -15.76
C GLU A 10 -7.35 -11.03 -15.65
N TYR A 11 -6.56 -10.01 -15.29
CA TYR A 11 -5.09 -10.07 -15.28
C TYR A 11 -4.51 -10.03 -13.86
N VAL A 12 -5.30 -9.61 -12.87
CA VAL A 12 -4.87 -9.50 -11.47
C VAL A 12 -5.46 -10.66 -10.67
N LYS A 13 -4.59 -11.42 -10.00
CA LYS A 13 -5.02 -12.49 -9.08
C LYS A 13 -5.73 -11.85 -7.88
N VAL A 14 -6.99 -12.20 -7.68
CA VAL A 14 -7.81 -11.73 -6.56
C VAL A 14 -8.02 -12.87 -5.57
N ALA A 15 -7.77 -12.60 -4.29
CA ALA A 15 -8.04 -13.53 -3.20
C ALA A 15 -8.89 -12.84 -2.12
N LYS A 16 -9.85 -13.58 -1.56
CA LYS A 16 -10.62 -13.15 -0.39
C LYS A 16 -10.14 -13.92 0.82
N VAL A 17 -9.74 -13.22 1.87
CA VAL A 17 -9.33 -13.82 3.13
C VAL A 17 -10.38 -13.57 4.22
N PRO A 18 -10.58 -14.50 5.15
CA PRO A 18 -11.52 -14.31 6.26
C PRO A 18 -10.96 -13.36 7.33
N ASN A 19 -9.63 -13.22 7.44
CA ASN A 19 -8.97 -12.39 8.44
C ASN A 19 -7.68 -11.79 7.89
N VAL A 20 -7.63 -10.46 7.79
CA VAL A 20 -6.48 -9.71 7.27
C VAL A 20 -5.27 -9.78 8.22
N ASN A 21 -5.48 -9.78 9.54
CA ASN A 21 -4.37 -9.84 10.50
C ASN A 21 -3.58 -11.15 10.35
N ARG A 22 -4.28 -12.28 10.18
CA ARG A 22 -3.63 -13.57 9.92
C ARG A 22 -2.83 -13.57 8.62
N LEU A 23 -3.35 -12.91 7.57
CA LEU A 23 -2.62 -12.76 6.32
C LEU A 23 -1.36 -11.91 6.51
N ILE A 24 -1.44 -10.83 7.29
CA ILE A 24 -0.30 -9.97 7.62
C ILE A 24 0.82 -10.79 8.28
N GLU A 25 0.49 -11.58 9.31
CA GLU A 25 1.45 -12.47 9.98
C GLU A 25 2.11 -13.43 8.99
N GLU A 26 1.31 -14.06 8.11
CA GLU A 26 1.82 -14.98 7.10
C GLU A 26 2.77 -14.29 6.11
N LEU A 27 2.44 -13.08 5.64
CA LEU A 27 3.28 -12.31 4.74
C LEU A 27 4.63 -11.98 5.38
N LYS A 28 4.64 -11.60 6.66
CA LYS A 28 5.88 -11.34 7.40
C LYS A 28 6.78 -12.56 7.49
N THR A 29 6.22 -13.75 7.73
CA THR A 29 7.02 -15.01 7.72
C THR A 29 7.66 -15.32 6.37
N ARG A 30 7.17 -14.71 5.29
CA ARG A 30 7.68 -14.84 3.92
C ARG A 30 8.58 -13.68 3.50
N ASN A 31 9.09 -12.90 4.47
CA ASN A 31 9.94 -11.73 4.22
C ASN A 31 9.26 -10.68 3.30
N VAL A 32 7.97 -10.46 3.52
CA VAL A 32 7.20 -9.38 2.88
C VAL A 32 6.85 -8.34 3.93
N TRP A 33 7.34 -7.12 3.74
CA TRP A 33 7.03 -5.97 4.59
C TRP A 33 5.58 -5.55 4.39
N VAL A 34 4.84 -5.39 5.48
CA VAL A 34 3.44 -4.95 5.44
C VAL A 34 3.38 -3.46 5.73
N VAL A 35 3.05 -2.67 4.71
CA VAL A 35 3.05 -1.20 4.76
C VAL A 35 1.61 -0.71 4.71
N GLY A 36 1.13 -0.15 5.82
CA GLY A 36 -0.21 0.40 5.93
C GLY A 36 -0.26 1.89 5.61
N THR A 37 -1.41 2.39 5.16
CA THR A 37 -1.64 3.84 4.99
C THR A 37 -2.41 4.44 6.16
N SER A 38 -1.89 5.53 6.73
CA SER A 38 -2.59 6.34 7.73
C SER A 38 -2.27 7.81 7.54
N GLY A 39 -3.25 8.70 7.69
CA GLY A 39 -3.02 10.16 7.64
C GLY A 39 -2.10 10.66 8.77
N ASP A 40 -2.15 9.98 9.92
CA ASP A 40 -1.37 10.31 11.11
C ASP A 40 0.03 9.68 11.13
N ALA A 41 0.42 8.98 10.06
CA ALA A 41 1.76 8.40 9.97
C ALA A 41 2.83 9.50 9.94
N SER A 42 3.97 9.22 10.56
CA SER A 42 5.12 10.14 10.57
C SER A 42 5.98 10.03 9.30
N LEU A 43 5.93 8.89 8.62
CA LEU A 43 6.72 8.61 7.41
C LEU A 43 5.90 8.95 6.16
N ASP A 44 6.47 9.75 5.26
CA ASP A 44 5.84 10.03 3.98
C ASP A 44 6.00 8.80 3.06
N TYR A 45 5.00 8.56 2.21
CA TYR A 45 4.99 7.40 1.31
C TYR A 45 6.19 7.37 0.35
N THR A 46 6.80 8.51 0.05
CA THR A 46 8.00 8.63 -0.79
C THR A 46 9.27 8.18 -0.08
N ASP A 47 9.29 8.20 1.25
CA ASP A 47 10.49 7.96 2.05
C ASP A 47 10.65 6.48 2.42
N TRP A 48 9.60 5.68 2.25
CA TRP A 48 9.70 4.22 2.37
C TRP A 48 10.41 3.61 1.15
N ASP A 49 11.28 2.64 1.39
CA ASP A 49 11.97 1.86 0.35
C ASP A 49 11.03 0.81 -0.26
N TRP A 50 10.32 1.19 -1.30
CA TRP A 50 9.42 0.31 -2.04
C TRP A 50 10.14 -0.72 -2.93
N SER A 51 11.47 -0.68 -3.01
CA SER A 51 12.24 -1.71 -3.68
C SER A 51 12.27 -3.04 -2.93
N GLN A 52 11.94 -3.02 -1.63
CA GLN A 52 11.75 -4.21 -0.81
C GLN A 52 10.46 -4.94 -1.17
N ASN A 53 10.42 -6.26 -0.97
CA ASN A 53 9.18 -7.04 -1.08
C ASN A 53 8.15 -6.50 -0.09
N SER A 54 7.09 -5.86 -0.60
CA SER A 54 6.15 -5.10 0.22
C SER A 54 4.71 -5.44 -0.15
N ALA A 55 3.84 -5.52 0.85
CA ALA A 55 2.39 -5.58 0.73
C ALA A 55 1.80 -4.25 1.22
N LEU A 56 1.13 -3.53 0.32
CA LEU A 56 0.42 -2.30 0.65
C LEU A 56 -0.96 -2.61 1.23
N VAL A 57 -1.27 -2.07 2.41
CA VAL A 57 -2.57 -2.21 3.07
C VAL A 57 -3.28 -0.86 3.09
N LEU A 58 -4.46 -0.83 2.48
CA LEU A 58 -5.29 0.36 2.37
C LEU A 58 -6.51 0.23 3.27
N GLY A 59 -6.85 1.34 3.91
CA GLY A 59 -8.03 1.45 4.77
C GLY A 59 -9.35 1.52 4.02
N ASN A 60 -10.43 1.46 4.77
CA ASN A 60 -11.75 1.79 4.24
C ASN A 60 -11.87 3.31 4.05
N GLU A 61 -12.73 3.74 3.14
CA GLU A 61 -13.02 5.16 2.94
C GLU A 61 -13.51 5.80 4.26
N GLY A 62 -12.94 6.96 4.60
CA GLY A 62 -13.27 7.72 5.82
C GLY A 62 -12.64 7.18 7.10
N SER A 63 -12.88 5.90 7.45
CA SER A 63 -12.40 5.34 8.73
C SER A 63 -10.93 4.94 8.71
N GLY A 64 -10.30 4.85 7.54
CA GLY A 64 -8.93 4.38 7.40
C GLY A 64 -8.79 2.90 7.75
N LEU A 65 -7.59 2.51 8.19
CA LEU A 65 -7.29 1.14 8.61
C LEU A 65 -7.99 0.82 9.93
N HIS A 66 -8.49 -0.42 10.05
CA HIS A 66 -8.93 -0.92 11.35
C HIS A 66 -7.74 -0.94 12.32
N ARG A 67 -7.94 -0.55 13.57
CA ARG A 67 -6.88 -0.39 14.59
C ARG A 67 -5.89 -1.56 14.64
N LEU A 68 -6.39 -2.78 14.81
CA LEU A 68 -5.55 -4.00 14.85
C LEU A 68 -4.74 -4.22 13.56
N VAL A 69 -5.29 -3.86 12.41
CA VAL A 69 -4.58 -3.99 11.12
C VAL A 69 -3.42 -2.98 11.07
N ALA A 70 -3.65 -1.74 11.52
CA ALA A 70 -2.61 -0.73 11.60
C ALA A 70 -1.50 -1.10 12.59
N GLU A 71 -1.86 -1.60 13.79
CA GLU A 71 -0.92 -2.08 14.80
C GLU A 71 -0.08 -3.28 14.31
N ASN A 72 -0.65 -4.11 13.42
CA ASN A 72 0.04 -5.25 12.85
C ASN A 72 0.86 -4.91 11.60
N CYS A 73 0.73 -3.74 11.00
CA CYS A 73 1.62 -3.32 9.91
C CYS A 73 3.05 -3.14 10.44
N ASP A 74 4.06 -3.41 9.61
CA ASP A 74 5.46 -3.13 9.97
C ASP A 74 5.75 -1.64 9.97
N VAL A 75 5.14 -0.92 9.03
CA VAL A 75 5.30 0.52 8.85
C VAL A 75 3.95 1.13 8.47
N LEU A 76 3.70 2.34 8.94
CA LEU A 76 2.62 3.19 8.44
C LEU A 76 3.21 4.35 7.66
N VAL A 77 2.64 4.62 6.49
CA VAL A 77 3.00 5.77 5.64
C VAL A 77 1.80 6.68 5.42
N ARG A 78 2.07 7.97 5.17
CA ARG A 78 1.05 8.95 4.75
C ARG A 78 1.33 9.48 3.36
N ILE A 79 0.28 9.93 2.70
CA ILE A 79 0.39 10.85 1.56
C ILE A 79 0.19 12.26 2.13
N PRO A 80 1.20 13.16 2.06
CA PRO A 80 1.05 14.51 2.56
C PRO A 80 -0.13 15.22 1.89
N MET A 81 -1.08 15.68 2.72
CA MET A 81 -2.24 16.44 2.28
C MET A 81 -2.02 17.92 2.54
N TYR A 82 -2.42 18.77 1.59
CA TYR A 82 -2.33 20.22 1.70
C TYR A 82 -3.72 20.83 1.64
N GLY A 83 -3.97 21.85 2.46
CA GLY A 83 -5.25 22.58 2.46
C GLY A 83 -6.26 22.01 3.46
N ARG A 84 -7.53 21.91 3.04
CA ARG A 84 -8.68 21.57 3.92
C ARG A 84 -9.18 20.13 3.76
N ILE A 85 -8.49 19.33 2.93
CA ILE A 85 -8.91 17.96 2.64
C ILE A 85 -7.99 17.02 3.41
N ASP A 86 -8.58 16.19 4.25
CA ASP A 86 -7.84 15.34 5.18
C ASP A 86 -7.50 13.96 4.58
N SER A 87 -8.05 13.61 3.41
CA SER A 87 -7.74 12.33 2.75
C SER A 87 -8.03 12.33 1.25
N LEU A 88 -7.38 11.40 0.53
CA LEU A 88 -7.70 11.07 -0.84
C LEU A 88 -8.68 9.89 -0.90
N ASN A 89 -9.38 9.76 -2.02
CA ASN A 89 -10.07 8.51 -2.34
C ASN A 89 -9.09 7.32 -2.32
N VAL A 90 -9.53 6.18 -1.81
CA VAL A 90 -8.68 4.98 -1.64
C VAL A 90 -8.06 4.51 -2.96
N SER A 91 -8.79 4.58 -4.07
CA SER A 91 -8.26 4.19 -5.38
C SER A 91 -7.18 5.16 -5.89
N VAL A 92 -7.32 6.46 -5.59
CA VAL A 92 -6.32 7.48 -5.93
C VAL A 92 -5.07 7.29 -5.08
N ALA A 93 -5.23 7.11 -3.77
CA ALA A 93 -4.13 6.81 -2.85
C ALA A 93 -3.37 5.55 -3.28
N ALA A 94 -4.10 4.48 -3.64
CA ALA A 94 -3.51 3.25 -4.18
C ALA A 94 -2.67 3.53 -5.43
N GLY A 95 -3.24 4.28 -6.40
CA GLY A 95 -2.54 4.63 -7.63
C GLY A 95 -1.26 5.40 -7.37
N VAL A 96 -1.30 6.43 -6.52
CA VAL A 96 -0.14 7.27 -6.16
C VAL A 96 0.98 6.41 -5.57
N ILE A 97 0.67 5.59 -4.55
CA ILE A 97 1.67 4.79 -3.87
C ILE A 97 2.24 3.68 -4.78
N LEU A 98 1.38 3.00 -5.55
CA LEU A 98 1.83 1.94 -6.45
C LEU A 98 2.72 2.48 -7.58
N PHE A 99 2.46 3.70 -8.08
CA PHE A 99 3.33 4.33 -9.07
C PHE A 99 4.67 4.79 -8.48
N GLU A 100 4.70 5.27 -7.23
CA GLU A 100 5.96 5.53 -6.54
C GLU A 100 6.76 4.24 -6.33
N ALA A 101 6.11 3.17 -5.91
CA ALA A 101 6.75 1.86 -5.79
C ALA A 101 7.34 1.37 -7.10
N ARG A 102 6.62 1.56 -8.21
CA ARG A 102 7.13 1.29 -9.56
C ARG A 102 8.34 2.17 -9.91
N ARG A 103 8.30 3.47 -9.60
CA ARG A 103 9.38 4.43 -9.87
C ARG A 103 10.67 4.00 -9.16
N GLN A 104 10.61 3.72 -7.86
CA GLN A 104 11.78 3.29 -7.09
C GLN A 104 12.34 1.95 -7.57
N ARG A 105 11.47 0.99 -7.92
CA ARG A 105 11.88 -0.32 -8.45
C ARG A 105 12.57 -0.20 -9.81
N ALA A 106 12.09 0.68 -10.69
CA ALA A 106 12.72 0.94 -11.98
C ALA A 106 14.12 1.55 -11.81
N ALA A 107 14.26 2.57 -10.96
CA ALA A 107 15.56 3.20 -10.70
C ALA A 107 16.60 2.19 -10.13
N LYS A 108 16.19 1.31 -9.22
CA LYS A 108 17.08 0.25 -8.69
C LYS A 108 17.49 -0.77 -9.76
N ALA A 109 16.60 -1.10 -10.69
CA ALA A 109 16.90 -2.02 -11.78
C ALA A 109 17.92 -1.43 -12.76
N GLU A 110 17.82 -0.13 -13.07
CA GLU A 110 18.79 0.60 -13.90
C GLU A 110 20.19 0.59 -13.27
N HIS A 111 20.31 0.92 -11.99
CA HIS A 111 21.58 0.87 -11.26
C HIS A 111 22.18 -0.54 -11.09
N ALA A 112 21.39 -1.60 -11.22
CA ALA A 112 21.90 -2.98 -11.15
C ALA A 112 22.49 -3.47 -12.48
N LEU A 113 22.26 -2.74 -13.57
CA LEU A 113 22.77 -3.04 -14.92
C LEU A 113 24.05 -2.26 -15.27
N GLU A 114 24.39 -1.26 -14.47
CA GLU A 114 25.67 -0.52 -14.51
C GLU A 114 26.74 -1.24 -13.69
#